data_AF-A0ABD2KME1-F1
#
_entry.id   AF-A0ABD2KME1-F1
#
_cell.length_a   1.000
_cell.length_b   1.000
_cell.length_c   1.000
_cell.angle_alpha   90.00
_cell.angle_beta   90.00
_cell.angle_gamma   90.00
#
_symmetry.space_group_name_H-M   'P 1'
#
loop_
_entity.id
_entity.type
_entity.pdbx_description
1 polymer ?
#
loop_
_entity_poly.entity_id
_entity_poly.type
_entity_poly.pdbx_seq_one_letter_code
_entity_poly.pdbx_strand_id
1 'polypeptide(L)'
;MGFAYLKTVHGVLSCVQFLFLSLALIVGFFLWSSESHELNWLFFSANRPLISLVLVALVVLWWLNLFILCQQLFVRDLLEQLGKVKLLFVHGIALLFLLFSALIESYYLSKVSDGDYYLPRLIIVMILCWLLLLSQIGQFIFVFCQ
;
A
#
# COMPACT_ATOMS: atom_id res chain seq x y z
N MET A 1 21.00 11.87 -12.62
CA MET A 1 19.56 12.21 -12.75
C MET A 1 18.69 11.54 -11.69
N GLY A 2 18.93 10.28 -11.28
CA GLY A 2 18.12 9.62 -10.23
C GLY A 2 17.98 10.37 -8.88
N PHE A 3 19.05 11.00 -8.37
CA PHE A 3 18.96 11.85 -7.17
C PHE A 3 18.22 13.18 -7.39
N ALA A 4 18.09 13.63 -8.64
CA ALA A 4 17.29 14.81 -8.97
C ALA A 4 15.79 14.49 -8.93
N TYR A 5 15.39 13.27 -9.30
CA TYR A 5 14.02 12.79 -9.17
C TYR A 5 13.56 12.77 -7.70
N LEU A 6 14.42 12.35 -6.76
CA LEU A 6 14.11 12.39 -5.33
C LEU A 6 13.89 13.82 -4.78
N LYS A 7 14.35 14.85 -5.49
CA LYS A 7 14.08 16.26 -5.15
C LYS A 7 12.76 16.77 -5.73
N THR A 8 12.08 15.99 -6.56
CA THR A 8 10.76 16.33 -7.11
C THR A 8 9.65 15.88 -6.17
N VAL A 9 8.52 16.60 -6.18
CA VAL A 9 7.33 16.25 -5.38
C VAL A 9 6.85 14.83 -5.69
N HIS A 10 6.88 14.43 -6.97
CA HIS A 10 6.50 13.08 -7.40
C HIS A 10 7.43 12.00 -6.83
N GLY A 11 8.75 12.25 -6.82
CA GLY A 11 9.74 11.33 -6.25
C GLY A 11 9.65 11.17 -4.74
N VAL A 12 9.42 12.28 -4.03
CA VAL A 12 9.18 12.25 -2.57
C VAL A 12 7.92 11.46 -2.26
N LEU A 13 6.80 11.71 -2.96
CA LEU A 13 5.55 10.97 -2.75
C LEU A 13 5.72 9.47 -3.02
N SER A 14 6.42 9.09 -4.10
CA SER A 14 6.68 7.69 -4.43
C SER A 14 7.51 7.00 -3.34
N CYS A 15 8.53 7.70 -2.81
CA CYS A 15 9.34 7.19 -1.72
C CYS A 15 8.52 7.01 -0.42
N VAL A 16 7.69 7.99 -0.07
CA VAL A 16 6.79 7.91 1.10
C VAL A 16 5.81 6.76 0.95
N GLN A 17 5.22 6.57 -0.23
CA GLN A 17 4.33 5.44 -0.47
C GLN A 17 5.04 4.10 -0.33
N PHE A 18 6.26 3.97 -0.85
CA PHE A 18 7.04 2.75 -0.70
C PHE A 18 7.33 2.44 0.78
N LEU A 19 7.67 3.46 1.58
CA LEU A 19 7.88 3.30 3.02
C LEU A 19 6.60 2.89 3.74
N PHE A 20 5.47 3.55 3.45
CA PHE A 20 4.18 3.20 4.05
C PHE A 20 3.68 1.81 3.62
N LEU A 21 3.86 1.41 2.35
CA LEU A 21 3.56 0.06 1.88
C LEU A 21 4.42 -0.98 2.58
N SER A 22 5.72 -0.70 2.74
CA SER A 22 6.64 -1.60 3.44
C SER A 22 6.24 -1.77 4.91
N LEU A 23 5.89 -0.67 5.58
CA LEU A 23 5.45 -0.70 6.98
C LEU A 23 4.09 -1.41 7.13
N ALA A 24 3.16 -1.15 6.21
CA ALA A 24 1.84 -1.82 6.18
C ALA A 24 1.99 -3.32 5.95
N LEU A 25 2.92 -3.75 5.09
CA LEU A 25 3.23 -5.16 4.89
C LEU A 25 3.83 -5.77 6.14
N ILE A 26 4.88 -5.17 6.71
CA ILE A 26 5.51 -5.67 7.94
C ILE A 26 4.45 -5.87 9.02
N VAL A 27 3.73 -4.81 9.39
CA VAL A 27 2.68 -4.88 10.43
C VAL A 27 1.55 -5.84 10.02
N GLY A 28 1.22 -5.90 8.73
CA GLY A 28 0.19 -6.79 8.18
C GLY A 28 0.54 -8.28 8.31
N PHE A 29 1.83 -8.63 8.15
CA PHE A 29 2.37 -9.99 8.28
C PHE A 29 2.54 -10.43 9.74
N PHE A 30 2.81 -9.50 10.65
CA PHE A 30 2.96 -9.78 12.07
C PHE A 30 1.60 -10.11 12.71
N LEU A 31 1.41 -11.37 13.11
CA LEU A 31 0.38 -11.78 14.06
C LEU A 31 1.01 -12.30 15.34
N TRP A 32 0.54 -11.76 16.45
CA TRP A 32 0.82 -12.30 17.77
C TRP A 32 -0.30 -13.27 18.17
N SER A 33 -0.03 -14.58 18.18
CA SER A 33 -0.98 -15.59 18.66
C SER A 33 -0.85 -15.72 20.19
N SER A 34 -1.90 -15.44 20.95
CA SER A 34 -1.86 -15.62 22.42
C SER A 34 -1.91 -17.09 22.84
N GLU A 35 -2.42 -17.98 21.98
CA GLU A 35 -2.60 -19.40 22.31
C GLU A 35 -1.31 -20.21 22.11
N SER A 36 -0.47 -19.81 21.16
CA SER A 36 0.79 -20.51 20.86
C SER A 36 2.05 -19.71 21.19
N HIS A 37 1.95 -18.43 21.56
CA HIS A 37 3.10 -17.51 21.68
C HIS A 37 4.00 -17.51 20.43
N GLU A 38 3.46 -17.91 19.28
CA GLU A 38 4.18 -18.04 18.03
C GLU A 38 3.79 -16.92 17.05
N LEU A 39 4.79 -16.51 16.27
CA LEU A 39 4.60 -15.63 15.12
C LEU A 39 3.97 -16.43 13.98
N ASN A 40 2.65 -16.40 13.90
CA ASN A 40 1.92 -17.05 12.81
C ASN A 40 1.83 -16.13 11.60
N TRP A 41 2.34 -16.59 10.45
CA TRP A 41 2.24 -15.86 9.19
C TRP A 41 0.79 -15.91 8.68
N LEU A 42 0.10 -14.76 8.66
CA LEU A 42 -1.33 -14.61 8.32
C LEU A 42 -1.69 -15.03 6.88
N PHE A 43 -0.71 -15.43 6.06
CA PHE A 43 -0.97 -15.76 4.65
C PHE A 43 -2.03 -16.86 4.49
N PHE A 44 -2.26 -17.70 5.50
CA PHE A 44 -3.25 -18.78 5.48
C PHE A 44 -4.09 -18.89 6.78
N SER A 45 -4.63 -17.79 7.30
CA SER A 45 -5.70 -17.91 8.30
C SER A 45 -7.05 -18.18 7.61
N ALA A 46 -7.46 -19.45 7.56
CA ALA A 46 -8.71 -19.90 6.93
C ALA A 46 -9.97 -19.16 7.44
N ASN A 47 -9.91 -18.60 8.66
CA ASN A 47 -11.04 -17.90 9.28
C ASN A 47 -11.30 -16.49 8.72
N ARG A 48 -10.36 -15.86 8.00
CA ARG A 48 -10.51 -14.45 7.53
C ARG A 48 -9.91 -14.22 6.13
N PRO A 49 -10.51 -14.79 5.07
CA PRO A 49 -9.95 -14.76 3.71
C PRO A 49 -9.81 -13.35 3.12
N LEU A 50 -10.68 -12.41 3.52
CA LEU A 50 -10.62 -11.02 3.03
C LEU A 50 -9.39 -10.26 3.55
N ILE A 51 -8.88 -10.59 4.74
CA ILE A 51 -7.65 -9.96 5.28
C ILE A 51 -6.43 -10.44 4.47
N SER A 52 -6.40 -11.73 4.11
CA SER A 52 -5.36 -12.26 3.22
C SER A 52 -5.41 -11.61 1.84
N LEU A 53 -6.60 -11.27 1.33
CA LEU A 53 -6.74 -10.53 0.06
C LEU A 53 -6.16 -9.12 0.15
N VAL A 54 -6.35 -8.41 1.26
CA VAL A 54 -5.72 -7.10 1.52
C VAL A 54 -4.20 -7.20 1.49
N LEU A 55 -3.64 -8.21 2.17
CA LEU A 55 -2.20 -8.47 2.16
C LEU A 55 -1.66 -8.71 0.75
N VAL A 56 -2.34 -9.54 -0.05
CA VAL A 56 -1.96 -9.80 -1.44
C VAL A 56 -2.02 -8.50 -2.27
N ALA A 57 -3.06 -7.69 -2.11
CA ALA A 57 -3.18 -6.41 -2.80
C ALA A 57 -2.03 -5.46 -2.43
N LEU A 58 -1.68 -5.36 -1.15
CA LEU A 58 -0.55 -4.56 -0.67
C LEU A 58 0.79 -5.06 -1.23
N VAL A 59 0.99 -6.37 -1.35
CA VAL A 59 2.21 -6.94 -1.95
C VAL A 59 2.30 -6.58 -3.43
N VAL A 60 1.21 -6.72 -4.19
CA VAL A 60 1.17 -6.34 -5.62
C VAL A 60 1.47 -4.84 -5.78
N LEU A 61 0.86 -3.99 -4.95
CA LEU A 61 1.11 -2.56 -4.96
C LEU A 61 2.54 -2.20 -4.59
N TRP A 62 3.14 -2.92 -3.63
CA TRP A 62 4.54 -2.75 -3.25
C TRP A 62 5.48 -3.05 -4.41
N TRP A 63 5.27 -4.15 -5.14
CA TRP A 63 6.05 -4.49 -6.33
C TRP A 63 5.90 -3.46 -7.44
N LEU A 64 4.68 -2.99 -7.70
CA LEU A 64 4.44 -1.93 -8.70
C LEU A 64 5.17 -0.64 -8.32
N ASN A 65 5.12 -0.23 -7.05
CA ASN A 65 5.78 0.99 -6.59
C ASN A 65 7.31 0.86 -6.65
N LEU A 66 7.85 -0.30 -6.28
CA LEU A 66 9.28 -0.59 -6.42
C LEU A 66 9.72 -0.52 -7.89
N PHE A 67 8.93 -1.11 -8.81
CA PHE A 67 9.23 -1.03 -10.24
C PHE A 67 9.24 0.41 -10.75
N ILE A 68 8.24 1.22 -10.37
CA ILE A 68 8.16 2.64 -10.74
C ILE A 68 9.38 3.40 -10.20
N LEU A 69 9.69 3.24 -8.91
CA LEU A 69 10.86 3.87 -8.29
C LEU A 69 12.16 3.48 -8.98
N CYS A 70 12.38 2.18 -9.25
CA CYS A 70 13.55 1.72 -9.97
C CYS A 70 13.66 2.34 -11.37
N GLN A 71 12.59 2.31 -12.18
CA GLN A 71 12.61 2.89 -13.52
C GLN A 71 12.96 4.39 -13.50
N GLN A 72 12.38 5.15 -12.57
CA GLN A 72 12.66 6.59 -12.46
C GLN A 72 14.06 6.90 -11.90
N LEU A 73 14.63 6.04 -11.05
CA LEU A 73 16.02 6.17 -10.58
C LEU A 73 17.04 5.88 -11.70
N PHE A 74 16.74 4.94 -12.60
CA PHE A 74 17.58 4.57 -13.74
C PHE A 74 17.38 5.46 -14.99
N VAL A 75 16.80 6.66 -14.83
CA VAL A 75 16.75 7.74 -15.84
C VAL A 75 15.73 7.50 -16.98
N ARG A 76 14.81 6.55 -16.83
CA ARG A 76 13.68 6.44 -17.76
C ARG A 76 12.52 7.29 -17.27
N ASP A 77 12.25 8.38 -17.98
CA ASP A 77 11.02 9.14 -17.79
C ASP A 77 9.82 8.26 -18.16
N LEU A 78 9.17 7.69 -17.14
CA LEU A 78 7.99 6.85 -17.30
C LEU A 78 6.87 7.60 -18.02
N LEU A 79 6.80 8.93 -17.86
CA LEU A 79 5.80 9.76 -18.55
C LEU A 79 6.01 9.72 -20.08
N GLU A 80 7.26 9.83 -20.54
CA GLU A 80 7.63 9.75 -21.96
C GLU A 80 7.52 8.32 -22.50
N GLN A 81 7.86 7.32 -21.68
CA GLN A 81 7.98 5.93 -22.16
C GLN A 81 6.65 5.16 -22.15
N LEU A 82 5.80 5.37 -21.13
CA LEU A 82 4.50 4.69 -20.99
C LEU A 82 3.34 5.53 -21.52
N GLY A 83 3.52 6.86 -21.59
CA GLY A 83 2.48 7.80 -21.96
C GLY A 83 1.51 8.09 -20.81
N LYS A 84 1.10 9.36 -20.70
CA LYS A 84 0.25 9.90 -19.62
C LYS A 84 -1.01 9.07 -19.33
N VAL A 85 -1.70 8.59 -20.38
CA VAL A 85 -2.96 7.82 -20.25
C VAL A 85 -2.74 6.46 -19.58
N LYS A 86 -1.67 5.74 -19.91
CA LYS A 86 -1.38 4.44 -19.30
C LYS A 86 -0.94 4.61 -17.85
N LEU A 87 -0.16 5.64 -17.55
CA LEU A 87 0.26 5.95 -16.19
C LEU A 87 -0.94 6.32 -15.31
N LEU A 88 -1.87 7.15 -15.81
CA LEU A 88 -3.14 7.44 -15.13
C LEU A 88 -3.95 6.17 -14.85
N PHE A 89 -4.01 5.24 -15.81
CA PHE A 89 -4.73 3.99 -15.63
C PHE A 89 -4.10 3.12 -14.52
N VAL A 90 -2.77 3.03 -14.46
CA VAL A 90 -2.06 2.32 -13.39
C VAL A 90 -2.33 2.96 -12.02
N HIS A 91 -2.25 4.29 -11.92
CA HIS A 91 -2.54 4.98 -10.66
C HIS A 91 -4.00 4.83 -10.25
N GLY A 92 -4.94 4.86 -11.20
CA GLY A 92 -6.38 4.68 -10.96
C GLY A 92 -6.72 3.28 -10.46
N ILE A 93 -6.15 2.23 -11.06
CA ILE A 93 -6.30 0.85 -10.57
C ILE A 93 -5.72 0.74 -9.16
N ALA A 94 -4.51 1.26 -8.94
CA ALA A 94 -3.89 1.22 -7.62
C ALA A 94 -4.73 1.94 -6.54
N LEU A 95 -5.37 3.04 -6.89
CA LEU A 95 -6.29 3.77 -6.02
C LEU A 95 -7.51 2.91 -5.65
N LEU A 96 -8.12 2.21 -6.62
CA LEU A 96 -9.22 1.29 -6.35
C LEU A 96 -8.78 0.15 -5.41
N PHE A 97 -7.62 -0.46 -5.64
CA PHE A 97 -7.10 -1.51 -4.76
C PHE A 97 -6.85 -1.00 -3.33
N LEU A 98 -6.29 0.19 -3.16
CA LEU A 98 -6.10 0.83 -1.85
C LEU A 98 -7.44 1.16 -1.18
N LEU A 99 -8.44 1.61 -1.95
CA LEU A 99 -9.76 1.92 -1.42
C LEU A 99 -10.44 0.66 -0.90
N PHE A 100 -10.46 -0.42 -1.68
CA PHE A 100 -11.00 -1.70 -1.23
C PHE A 100 -10.25 -2.22 0.00
N SER A 101 -8.93 -2.10 0.02
CA SER A 101 -8.09 -2.54 1.15
C SER A 101 -8.43 -1.77 2.43
N ALA A 102 -8.53 -0.44 2.35
CA ALA A 102 -8.89 0.41 3.48
C ALA A 102 -10.30 0.11 4.00
N LEU A 103 -11.27 -0.09 3.10
CA LEU A 103 -12.65 -0.43 3.47
C LEU A 103 -12.75 -1.79 4.16
N ILE A 104 -12.03 -2.80 3.68
CA ILE A 104 -12.01 -4.13 4.30
C ILE A 104 -11.42 -4.04 5.71
N GLU A 105 -10.27 -3.38 5.87
CA GLU A 105 -9.63 -3.20 7.19
C GLU A 105 -10.54 -2.41 8.16
N SER A 106 -11.21 -1.35 7.70
CA SER A 106 -12.19 -0.59 8.49
C SER A 106 -13.42 -1.43 8.86
N TYR A 107 -13.92 -2.29 7.96
CA TYR A 107 -15.02 -3.20 8.25
C TYR A 107 -14.64 -4.21 9.33
N TYR A 108 -13.47 -4.85 9.22
CA TYR A 108 -13.00 -5.79 10.23
C TYR A 108 -12.77 -5.11 11.57
N LEU A 109 -12.22 -3.90 11.59
CA LEU A 109 -12.07 -3.13 12.83
C LEU A 109 -13.42 -2.89 13.51
N SER A 110 -14.49 -2.61 12.75
CA SER A 110 -15.83 -2.39 13.31
C SER A 110 -16.51 -3.66 13.87
N LYS A 111 -16.01 -4.85 13.49
CA LYS A 111 -16.57 -6.15 13.88
C LYS A 111 -15.78 -6.86 14.98
N VAL A 112 -14.55 -6.44 15.20
CA VAL A 112 -13.67 -6.99 16.23
C VAL A 112 -14.06 -6.41 17.60
N SER A 113 -14.17 -7.26 18.61
CA SER A 113 -14.50 -6.83 19.97
C SER A 113 -13.34 -6.08 20.62
N ASP A 114 -13.67 -5.09 21.45
CA ASP A 114 -12.68 -4.40 22.28
C ASP A 114 -11.93 -5.42 23.16
N GLY A 115 -10.60 -5.48 23.01
CA GLY A 115 -9.73 -6.42 23.71
C GLY A 115 -9.21 -7.59 22.87
N ASP A 116 -9.61 -7.71 21.61
CA ASP A 116 -9.01 -8.69 20.69
C ASP A 116 -7.55 -8.29 20.37
N TYR A 117 -6.64 -9.26 20.40
CA TYR A 117 -5.21 -9.05 20.17
C TYR A 117 -4.89 -8.64 18.74
N TYR A 118 -5.81 -8.86 17.80
CA TYR A 118 -5.71 -8.38 16.42
C TYR A 118 -6.00 -6.88 16.26
N LEU A 119 -6.69 -6.26 17.23
CA LEU A 119 -7.15 -4.88 17.17
C LEU A 119 -6.02 -3.87 16.91
N PRO A 120 -4.86 -3.89 17.59
CA PRO A 120 -3.76 -2.95 17.31
C PRO A 120 -3.22 -3.10 15.88
N ARG A 121 -3.10 -4.32 15.35
CA ARG A 121 -2.70 -4.55 13.95
C ARG A 121 -3.69 -3.90 13.00
N LEU A 122 -4.98 -4.22 13.15
CA LEU A 122 -6.05 -3.74 12.26
C LEU A 122 -6.07 -2.20 12.24
N ILE A 123 -5.92 -1.55 13.40
CA ILE A 123 -5.85 -0.09 13.49
C ILE A 123 -4.66 0.46 12.70
N ILE A 124 -3.46 -0.09 12.91
CA ILE A 124 -2.25 0.41 12.25
C ILE A 124 -2.32 0.20 10.74
N VAL A 125 -2.70 -0.99 10.28
CA VAL A 125 -2.82 -1.30 8.84
C VAL A 125 -3.92 -0.44 8.19
N MET A 126 -5.05 -0.25 8.87
CA MET A 126 -6.12 0.64 8.41
C MET A 126 -5.61 2.08 8.22
N ILE A 127 -4.96 2.66 9.24
CA ILE A 127 -4.42 4.04 9.17
C ILE A 127 -3.43 4.16 8.02
N LEU A 128 -2.52 3.18 7.86
CA LEU A 128 -1.56 3.18 6.76
C LEU A 128 -2.23 3.06 5.39
N CYS A 129 -3.26 2.23 5.24
CA CYS A 129 -4.02 2.12 4.00
C CYS A 129 -4.71 3.45 3.62
N TRP A 130 -5.28 4.16 4.60
CA TRP A 130 -5.87 5.48 4.36
C TRP A 130 -4.81 6.55 4.00
N LEU A 131 -3.66 6.56 4.68
CA LEU A 131 -2.55 7.45 4.33
C LEU A 131 -1.99 7.16 2.93
N LEU A 132 -1.88 5.89 2.56
CA LEU A 132 -1.49 5.45 1.22
C LEU A 132 -2.49 5.91 0.17
N LEU A 133 -3.80 5.79 0.44
CA LEU A 133 -4.85 6.24 -0.45
C LEU A 133 -4.78 7.75 -0.69
N LEU A 134 -4.60 8.56 0.35
CA LEU A 134 -4.42 10.02 0.22
C LEU A 134 -3.18 10.36 -0.61
N SER A 135 -2.07 9.67 -0.38
CA SER A 135 -0.84 9.86 -1.15
C SER A 135 -1.04 9.47 -2.63
N GLN A 136 -1.77 8.38 -2.90
CA GLN A 136 -2.08 7.93 -4.25
C GLN A 136 -2.99 8.91 -5.01
N ILE A 137 -3.96 9.52 -4.31
CA ILE A 137 -4.79 10.60 -4.87
C ILE A 137 -3.91 11.79 -5.25
N GLY A 138 -2.98 12.18 -4.38
CA GLY A 138 -2.04 13.27 -4.66
C GLY A 138 -1.20 13.03 -5.93
N GLN A 139 -0.66 11.82 -6.09
CA GLN A 139 0.05 11.42 -7.31
C GLN A 139 -0.84 11.40 -8.55
N PHE A 140 -2.05 10.84 -8.44
CA PHE A 140 -3.00 10.79 -9.54
C PHE A 140 -3.33 12.19 -10.06
N ILE A 141 -3.61 13.14 -9.16
CA ILE A 141 -3.88 14.54 -9.50
C ILE A 141 -2.64 15.19 -10.13
N PHE A 142 -1.46 14.96 -9.58
CA PHE A 142 -0.21 15.50 -10.13
C PHE A 142 0.02 15.05 -11.57
N VAL A 143 -0.12 13.75 -11.85
CA VAL A 143 0.01 13.18 -13.20
C VAL A 143 -1.12 13.67 -14.13
N PHE A 144 -2.31 13.93 -13.61
CA PHE A 144 -3.42 14.49 -14.39
C PHE A 144 -3.13 15.94 -14.83
N CYS A 145 -2.57 16.75 -13.93
CA CYS A 145 -2.32 18.18 -14.15
C CYS A 145 -1.07 18.51 -14.98
N GLN A 146 -0.08 17.62 -15.04
CA GLN A 146 1.10 17.74 -15.94
C GLN A 146 0.76 17.30 -17.37
#